data_AF-A0A6M4P5Q6-F1
#
_entry.id   AF-A0A6M4P5Q6-F1
#
_cell.length_a   1.000
_cell.length_b   1.000
_cell.length_c   1.000
_cell.angle_alpha   90.00
_cell.angle_beta   90.00
_cell.angle_gamma   90.00
#
_symmetry.space_group_name_H-M   'P 1'
#
loop_
_entity.id
_entity.type
_entity.pdbx_description
1 polymer ?
#
loop_
_entity_poly.entity_id
_entity_poly.type
_entity_poly.pdbx_seq_one_letter_code
_entity_poly.pdbx_strand_id
1 'polypeptide(L)'
;MSLLGGNDLKEQQNINALELKINKEKQKLDKKLTRKKILLGAFFVDVLEKNAVDGLKEYTADNLLSFLTRQTDKDLMADLVKGLGGKIDVESNKEAVAITDKF
;
A
#
# COMPACT_ATOMS: atom_id res chain seq x y z
N MET A 1 -5.30 -58.21 0.34
CA MET A 1 -4.82 -56.89 0.81
C MET A 1 -4.46 -56.10 -0.45
N SER A 2 -5.00 -54.93 -0.77
CA SER A 2 -5.41 -53.78 0.04
C SER A 2 -6.68 -53.14 -0.55
N LEU A 3 -7.73 -53.02 0.27
CA LEU A 3 -8.96 -52.26 -0.02
C LEU A 3 -8.84 -50.79 0.47
N LEU A 4 -7.61 -50.32 0.73
CA LEU A 4 -7.36 -49.10 1.47
C LEU A 4 -7.09 -47.86 0.60
N GLY A 5 -7.15 -47.94 -0.74
CA GLY A 5 -6.86 -46.79 -1.62
C GLY A 5 -8.04 -45.85 -1.88
N GLY A 6 -9.27 -46.34 -1.76
CA GLY A 6 -10.48 -45.59 -2.12
C GLY A 6 -10.96 -44.58 -1.06
N ASN A 7 -10.61 -44.80 0.22
CA ASN A 7 -10.92 -43.87 1.30
C ASN A 7 -9.93 -42.69 1.30
N ASP A 8 -8.64 -42.97 1.15
CA ASP A 8 -7.59 -41.95 1.09
C ASP A 8 -7.80 -40.96 -0.08
N LEU A 9 -8.27 -41.46 -1.23
CA LEU A 9 -8.63 -40.62 -2.39
C LEU A 9 -9.82 -39.69 -2.12
N LYS A 10 -10.84 -40.17 -1.39
CA LYS A 10 -12.00 -39.34 -1.00
C LYS A 10 -11.62 -38.31 0.05
N GLU A 11 -10.76 -38.68 1.00
CA GLU A 11 -10.24 -37.75 1.99
C GLU A 11 -9.38 -36.66 1.35
N GLN A 12 -8.51 -36.99 0.39
CA GLN A 12 -7.75 -36.00 -0.38
C GLN A 12 -8.65 -35.07 -1.21
N GLN A 13 -9.71 -35.60 -1.83
CA GLN A 13 -10.68 -34.77 -2.56
C GLN A 13 -11.42 -33.80 -1.64
N ASN A 14 -11.79 -34.24 -0.43
CA ASN A 14 -12.42 -33.40 0.58
C ASN A 14 -11.47 -32.30 1.08
N ILE A 15 -10.20 -32.64 1.33
CA ILE A 15 -9.16 -31.67 1.72
C ILE A 15 -8.98 -30.61 0.62
N ASN A 16 -8.82 -31.03 -0.64
CA ASN A 16 -8.69 -30.10 -1.77
C ASN A 16 -9.92 -29.18 -1.92
N ALA A 17 -11.13 -29.72 -1.73
CA ALA A 17 -12.35 -28.92 -1.79
C ALA A 17 -12.43 -27.88 -0.66
N LEU A 18 -11.96 -28.22 0.55
CA LEU A 18 -11.87 -27.31 1.68
C LEU A 18 -10.80 -26.23 1.46
N GLU A 19 -9.62 -26.59 0.97
CA GLU A 19 -8.56 -25.64 0.62
C GLU A 19 -9.02 -24.64 -0.45
N LEU A 20 -9.74 -25.10 -1.48
CA LEU A 20 -10.31 -24.23 -2.51
C LEU A 20 -11.35 -23.26 -1.93
N LYS A 21 -12.17 -23.70 -0.98
CA LYS A 21 -13.14 -22.81 -0.29
C LYS A 21 -12.42 -21.76 0.55
N ILE A 22 -11.42 -22.17 1.34
CA ILE A 22 -10.61 -21.27 2.16
C ILE A 22 -9.93 -20.21 1.28
N ASN A 23 -9.31 -20.63 0.18
CA ASN A 23 -8.64 -19.71 -0.75
C ASN A 23 -9.60 -18.69 -1.37
N LYS A 24 -10.80 -19.13 -1.77
CA LYS A 24 -11.83 -18.22 -2.30
C LYS A 24 -12.31 -17.21 -1.25
N GLU A 25 -12.51 -17.65 -0.02
CA GLU A 25 -12.92 -16.76 1.07
C GLU A 25 -11.84 -15.75 1.43
N LYS A 26 -10.58 -16.19 1.52
CA LYS A 26 -9.43 -15.32 1.73
C LYS A 26 -9.33 -14.25 0.66
N GLN A 27 -9.42 -14.63 -0.62
CA GLN A 27 -9.44 -13.67 -1.73
C GLN A 27 -10.61 -12.68 -1.66
N LYS A 28 -11.81 -13.13 -1.28
CA LYS A 28 -12.97 -12.24 -1.11
C LYS A 28 -12.72 -11.24 0.02
N LEU A 29 -12.14 -11.68 1.13
CA LEU A 29 -11.81 -10.82 2.26
C LEU A 29 -10.73 -9.80 1.88
N ASP A 30 -9.68 -10.23 1.19
CA ASP A 30 -8.60 -9.35 0.73
C ASP A 30 -9.10 -8.29 -0.25
N LYS A 31 -9.99 -8.67 -1.19
CA LYS A 31 -10.64 -7.71 -2.10
C LYS A 31 -11.51 -6.70 -1.35
N LYS A 32 -12.27 -7.14 -0.35
CA LYS A 32 -13.07 -6.25 0.50
C LYS A 32 -12.19 -5.29 1.29
N LEU A 33 -11.11 -5.79 1.88
CA LEU A 33 -10.16 -4.97 2.64
C LEU A 33 -9.48 -3.93 1.75
N THR A 34 -9.05 -4.34 0.54
CA THR A 34 -8.48 -3.44 -0.46
C THR A 34 -9.46 -2.34 -0.84
N ARG A 35 -10.72 -2.68 -1.12
CA ARG A 35 -11.77 -1.69 -1.41
C ARG A 35 -11.97 -0.71 -0.26
N LYS A 36 -12.00 -1.18 0.99
CA LYS A 36 -12.12 -0.30 2.17
C LYS A 36 -10.97 0.69 2.27
N LYS A 37 -9.72 0.24 2.05
CA LYS A 37 -8.53 1.11 2.07
C LYS A 37 -8.60 2.18 0.98
N ILE A 38 -8.99 1.81 -0.23
CA ILE A 38 -9.15 2.76 -1.34
C ILE A 38 -10.24 3.79 -1.03
N LEU A 39 -11.41 3.36 -0.54
CA LEU A 39 -12.51 4.27 -0.23
C LEU A 39 -12.15 5.25 0.89
N LEU A 40 -11.46 4.78 1.94
CA LEU A 40 -10.96 5.66 2.99
C LEU A 40 -9.92 6.64 2.46
N GLY A 41 -8.99 6.18 1.62
CA GLY A 41 -8.01 7.06 0.97
C GLY A 41 -8.68 8.16 0.14
N ALA A 42 -9.65 7.80 -0.70
CA ALA A 42 -10.41 8.76 -1.50
C ALA A 42 -11.17 9.78 -0.64
N PHE A 43 -11.79 9.32 0.45
CA PHE A 43 -12.45 10.21 1.41
C PHE A 43 -11.47 11.19 2.06
N PHE A 44 -10.29 10.73 2.48
CA PHE A 44 -9.29 11.63 3.09
C PHE A 44 -8.76 12.66 2.09
N VAL A 45 -8.54 12.28 0.83
CA VAL A 45 -8.15 13.23 -0.22
C VAL A 45 -9.25 14.28 -0.42
N ASP A 46 -10.51 13.88 -0.51
CA ASP A 46 -11.63 14.81 -0.66
C ASP A 46 -11.77 15.78 0.53
N VAL A 47 -11.55 15.28 1.76
CA VAL A 47 -11.54 16.11 2.98
C VAL A 47 -10.41 17.15 2.95
N LEU A 48 -9.22 16.76 2.49
CA LEU A 48 -8.05 17.65 2.37
C LEU A 48 -8.28 18.71 1.29
N GLU A 49 -8.83 18.32 0.13
CA GLU A 49 -9.11 19.24 -0.97
C GLU A 49 -10.17 20.29 -0.60
N LYS A 50 -11.22 19.86 0.10
CA LYS A 50 -12.31 20.74 0.54
C LYS A 50 -11.99 21.57 1.77
N ASN A 51 -10.82 21.35 2.37
CA ASN A 51 -10.44 21.89 3.68
C ASN A 51 -11.58 21.70 4.71
N ALA A 52 -12.21 20.51 4.69
CA ALA A 52 -13.43 20.27 5.45
C ALA A 52 -13.17 20.13 6.96
N VAL A 53 -11.92 19.92 7.35
CA VAL A 53 -11.45 19.86 8.73
C VAL A 53 -10.30 20.85 8.88
N ASP A 54 -10.48 21.82 9.77
CA ASP A 54 -9.50 22.88 10.02
C ASP A 54 -8.18 22.30 10.56
N GLY A 55 -7.05 22.79 10.07
CA GLY A 55 -5.70 22.36 10.45
C GLY A 55 -5.28 20.97 9.94
N LEU A 56 -6.19 20.15 9.40
CA LEU A 56 -5.84 18.82 8.89
C LEU A 56 -4.99 18.90 7.62
N LYS A 57 -5.28 19.88 6.76
CA LYS A 57 -4.55 20.12 5.52
C LYS A 57 -3.10 20.48 5.81
N GLU A 58 -2.87 21.44 6.70
CA GLU A 58 -1.56 21.91 7.12
C GLU A 58 -0.78 20.79 7.83
N TYR A 59 -1.41 20.11 8.79
CA TYR A 59 -0.79 18.98 9.49
C TYR A 59 -0.35 17.89 8.52
N THR A 60 -1.20 17.55 7.53
CA THR A 60 -0.86 16.53 6.54
C THR A 60 0.32 16.98 5.68
N ALA A 61 0.33 18.24 5.25
CA ALA A 61 1.41 18.77 4.43
C ALA A 61 2.77 18.73 5.15
N ASP A 62 2.80 19.05 6.45
CA ASP A 62 4.02 19.10 7.25
C ASP A 62 4.53 17.72 7.68
N ASN A 63 3.63 16.73 7.85
CA ASN A 63 3.99 15.45 8.46
C ASN A 63 4.00 14.26 7.47
N LEU A 64 3.26 14.32 6.35
CA LEU A 64 3.07 13.15 5.47
C LEU A 64 4.39 12.56 4.96
N LEU A 65 5.36 13.39 4.56
CA LEU A 65 6.64 12.90 4.05
C LEU A 65 7.51 12.27 5.15
N SER A 66 7.44 12.77 6.38
CA SER A 66 8.16 12.19 7.53
C SER A 66 7.60 10.83 7.95
N PHE A 67 6.30 10.62 7.75
CA PHE A 67 5.65 9.34 8.03
C PHE A 67 6.08 8.24 7.05
N LEU A 68 6.41 8.60 5.81
CA LEU A 68 6.83 7.66 4.77
C LEU A 68 8.28 7.24 5.00
N THR A 69 8.53 5.93 5.01
CA THR A 69 9.85 5.37 5.26
C THR A 69 10.69 5.20 4.00
N ARG A 70 10.04 5.04 2.83
CA ARG A 70 10.70 4.81 1.55
C ARG A 70 10.77 6.09 0.73
N GLN A 71 11.92 6.36 0.13
CA GLN A 71 12.11 7.55 -0.71
C GLN A 71 11.17 7.56 -1.91
N THR A 72 10.94 6.42 -2.56
CA THR A 72 9.99 6.30 -3.68
C THR A 72 8.58 6.71 -3.31
N ASP A 73 8.15 6.40 -2.08
CA ASP A 73 6.81 6.75 -1.61
C ASP A 73 6.74 8.25 -1.28
N LYS A 74 7.83 8.82 -0.72
CA LYS A 74 7.96 10.27 -0.51
C LYS A 74 7.89 11.03 -1.83
N ASP A 75 8.62 10.58 -2.84
CA ASP A 75 8.64 11.20 -4.17
C ASP A 75 7.26 11.15 -4.83
N LEU A 76 6.55 10.01 -4.71
CA LEU A 76 5.18 9.86 -5.21
C LEU A 76 4.19 10.82 -4.54
N MET A 77 4.35 11.07 -3.24
CA MET A 77 3.46 11.93 -2.46
C MET A 77 3.88 13.41 -2.44
N ALA A 78 5.05 13.74 -2.99
CA ALA A 78 5.57 15.10 -2.99
C ALA A 78 4.63 16.07 -3.73
N ASP A 79 4.09 15.67 -4.89
CA ASP A 79 3.19 16.56 -5.64
C ASP A 79 1.89 16.85 -4.89
N LEU A 80 1.38 15.88 -4.13
CA LEU A 80 0.24 16.08 -3.24
C LEU A 80 0.58 17.11 -2.15
N VAL A 81 1.72 16.95 -1.46
CA VAL A 81 2.14 17.86 -0.37
C VAL A 81 2.32 19.29 -0.86
N LYS A 82 2.92 19.47 -2.05
CA LYS A 82 3.00 20.79 -2.72
C LYS A 82 1.62 21.37 -2.97
N GLY A 83 0.69 20.57 -3.49
CA GLY A 83 -0.70 21.00 -3.74
C GLY A 83 -1.45 21.39 -2.46
N LEU A 84 -1.08 20.80 -1.32
CA LEU A 84 -1.60 21.17 0.00
C LEU A 84 -0.94 22.43 0.58
N GLY A 85 0.11 22.98 -0.03
CA GLY A 85 0.84 24.15 0.44
C GLY A 85 2.03 23.86 1.37
N GLY A 86 2.39 22.58 1.53
CA GLY A 86 3.53 22.16 2.33
C GLY A 86 4.86 22.50 1.68
N LYS A 87 5.87 22.77 2.51
CA LYS A 87 7.26 22.89 2.05
C LYS A 87 7.85 21.51 1.91
N ILE A 88 8.48 21.25 0.76
CA ILE A 88 9.17 19.99 0.53
C ILE A 88 10.66 20.24 0.56
N ASP A 89 11.26 19.94 1.72
CA ASP A 89 12.70 19.77 1.82
C ASP A 89 13.04 18.36 1.31
N VAL A 90 12.98 18.17 -0.02
CA VAL A 90 13.63 16.99 -0.60
C VAL A 90 15.11 17.25 -0.45
N GLU A 91 15.76 16.59 0.52
CA GLU A 91 17.21 16.43 0.51
C GLU A 91 17.56 15.69 -0.79
N SER A 92 17.85 16.46 -1.84
CA SER A 92 18.40 15.93 -3.07
C SER A 92 19.76 15.37 -2.73
N ASN A 93 19.86 14.06 -2.55
CA ASN A 93 21.13 13.37 -2.42
C ASN A 93 21.81 13.40 -3.81
N LYS A 94 22.39 14.56 -4.16
CA LYS A 94 23.27 14.73 -5.31
C LYS A 94 24.61 14.11 -4.95
N GLU A 95 24.69 12.79 -4.96
CA GLU A 95 25.97 12.13 -5.24
C GLU A 95 26.27 12.31 -6.74
N ALA A 96 26.69 13.51 -7.11
CA ALA A 96 27.43 13.71 -8.33
C ALA A 96 28.79 13.06 -8.12
N VAL A 97 28.97 11.87 -8.70
CA VAL A 97 30.27 11.21 -8.87
C VAL A 97 31.16 12.14 -9.71
N ALA A 98 31.84 13.07 -9.05
CA ALA A 98 32.94 13.85 -9.60
C ALA A 98 34.24 13.05 -9.42
N ILE A 99 34.31 11.86 -10.02
CA ILE A 99 35.55 11.09 -10.15
C ILE A 99 35.58 10.45 -11.53
N THR A 100 35.86 11.25 -12.56
CA THR A 100 36.60 10.84 -13.77
C THR A 100 36.94 12.10 -14.56
N ASP A 101 37.88 12.89 -14.06
CA ASP A 101 38.71 13.77 -14.89
C ASP A 101 40.08 13.85 -14.22
N LYS A 102 40.79 12.72 -14.31
CA LYS A 102 42.20 12.61 -13.95
C LYS A 102 42.83 11.43 -14.70
N PHE A 103 42.88 11.53 -16.02
CA PHE A 103 43.85 10.87 -16.88
C PHE A 103 44.14 11.74 -18.09
#